data_AF-A0A2P6GJN9-F1
#
_entry.id   AF-A0A2P6GJN9-F1
#
_cell.length_a   1.000
_cell.length_b   1.000
_cell.length_c   1.000
_cell.angle_alpha   90.00
_cell.angle_beta   90.00
_cell.angle_gamma   90.00
#
_symmetry.space_group_name_H-M   'P 1'
#
loop_
_entity.id
_entity.type
_entity.pdbx_description
1 polymer ?
#
loop_
_entity_poly.entity_id
_entity_poly.type
_entity_poly.pdbx_seq_one_letter_code
_entity_poly.pdbx_strand_id
1 'polypeptide(L)' 'MSENKHQHGKMDIKDQEETFKRFISFGLYLFYASIAAIIFLAIFNS' A
#
# COMPACT_ATOMS: atom_id res chain seq x y z
N MET A 1 -26.64 29.05 0.15
CA MET A 1 -25.39 28.33 -0.18
C MET A 1 -24.62 28.21 1.12
N SER A 2 -24.66 27.06 1.79
CA SER A 2 -24.03 26.89 3.10
C SER A 2 -22.51 27.06 2.99
N GLU A 3 -21.95 28.04 3.70
CA GLU A 3 -20.52 28.36 3.69
C GLU A 3 -19.70 27.29 4.45
N ASN A 4 -19.49 26.12 3.84
CA ASN A 4 -18.34 25.28 4.21
C ASN A 4 -17.17 25.66 3.30
N LYS A 5 -16.54 26.78 3.64
CA LYS A 5 -15.36 27.29 2.92
C LYS A 5 -14.20 26.32 3.18
N HIS A 6 -13.94 25.42 2.24
CA HIS A 6 -12.83 24.48 2.31
C HIS A 6 -11.51 25.25 2.48
N GLN A 7 -10.77 24.97 3.57
CA GLN A 7 -9.43 25.49 3.76
C GLN A 7 -8.44 24.52 3.11
N HIS A 8 -7.79 24.99 2.06
CA HIS A 8 -6.75 24.22 1.38
C HIS A 8 -5.70 23.73 2.38
N GLY A 9 -5.33 22.45 2.30
CA GLY A 9 -4.34 21.82 3.17
C GLY A 9 -4.84 21.44 4.58
N LYS A 10 -6.10 21.74 4.93
CA LYS A 10 -6.72 21.33 6.20
C LYS A 10 -7.78 20.25 6.05
N MET A 11 -7.77 19.54 4.92
CA MET A 11 -8.59 18.35 4.77
C MET A 11 -8.09 17.28 5.75
N ASP A 12 -9.01 16.57 6.40
CA ASP A 12 -8.65 15.35 7.12
C ASP A 12 -8.12 14.31 6.12
N ILE A 13 -6.95 13.76 6.39
CA ILE A 13 -6.25 12.81 5.53
C ILE A 13 -6.06 11.42 6.17
N LYS A 14 -6.77 11.14 7.28
CA LYS A 14 -6.59 9.91 8.05
C LYS A 14 -6.74 8.63 7.20
N ASP A 15 -7.74 8.61 6.32
CA ASP A 15 -8.00 7.45 5.44
C ASP A 15 -6.87 7.24 4.42
N GLN A 16 -6.31 8.32 3.90
CA GLN A 16 -5.21 8.31 2.94
C GLN A 16 -3.92 7.81 3.60
N GLU A 17 -3.62 8.27 4.83
CA GLU A 17 -2.47 7.79 5.60
C GLU A 17 -2.58 6.30 5.92
N GLU A 18 -3.76 5.84 6.34
CA GLU A 18 -3.99 4.42 6.60
C GLU A 18 -3.87 3.59 5.32
N THR A 19 -4.43 4.07 4.22
CA THR A 19 -4.33 3.42 2.92
C THR A 19 -2.87 3.31 2.47
N PHE A 20 -2.08 4.36 2.64
CA PHE A 20 -0.65 4.33 2.29
C PHE A 20 0.12 3.31 3.14
N LYS A 21 -0.12 3.26 4.45
CA LYS A 21 0.50 2.25 5.33
C LYS A 21 0.16 0.82 4.89
N ARG A 22 -1.12 0.56 4.58
CA ARG A 22 -1.58 -0.74 4.08
C ARG A 22 -0.95 -1.06 2.72
N PHE A 23 -0.91 -0.10 1.80
CA PHE A 23 -0.28 -0.25 0.49
C PHE A 23 1.19 -0.68 0.60
N ILE A 24 1.97 -0.02 1.44
CA ILE A 24 3.38 -0.38 1.66
C ILE A 24 3.50 -1.79 2.26
N SER A 25 2.73 -2.12 3.29
CA SER A 25 2.77 -3.46 3.90
C SER A 25 2.38 -4.56 2.91
N PHE A 26 1.34 -4.34 2.10
CA PHE A 26 0.93 -5.27 1.06
C PHE A 26 2.02 -5.45 -0.01
N GLY A 27 2.65 -4.35 -0.45
CA GLY A 27 3.76 -4.39 -1.40
C GLY A 27 4.94 -5.22 -0.88
N LEU A 28 5.28 -5.09 0.40
CA LEU A 28 6.32 -5.90 1.04
C LEU A 28 5.96 -7.39 1.06
N TYR A 29 4.73 -7.74 1.42
CA TYR A 29 4.28 -9.14 1.39
C TYR A 29 4.31 -9.71 -0.03
N LEU A 30 3.85 -8.96 -1.02
CA LEU A 30 3.87 -9.38 -2.43
C LEU A 30 5.30 -9.57 -2.93
N PHE A 31 6.22 -8.69 -2.56
CA PHE A 31 7.64 -8.81 -2.88
C PHE A 31 8.25 -10.09 -2.31
N TYR A 32 8.04 -10.36 -1.01
CA TYR A 32 8.52 -11.59 -0.38
C TYR A 32 7.90 -12.84 -1.00
N ALA A 33 6.59 -12.82 -1.29
CA ALA A 33 5.90 -13.94 -1.94
C ALA A 33 6.48 -14.22 -3.34
N SER A 34 6.76 -13.16 -4.11
CA SER A 34 7.34 -13.27 -5.45
C SER A 34 8.75 -13.87 -5.42
N ILE A 35 9.60 -13.41 -4.50
CA ILE A 35 10.93 -13.98 -4.30
C ILE A 35 10.85 -15.44 -3.86
N ALA A 36 9.99 -15.75 -2.89
CA ALA A 36 9.81 -17.12 -2.42
C ALA A 36 9.35 -18.06 -3.56
N ALA A 37 8.44 -17.60 -4.41
CA ALA A 37 8.00 -18.37 -5.58
C ALA A 37 9.14 -18.60 -6.57
N ILE A 38 9.96 -17.58 -6.87
CA ILE A 38 11.12 -17.72 -7.77
C ILE A 38 12.14 -18.70 -7.20
N ILE A 39 12.48 -18.58 -5.91
CA ILE A 39 13.42 -19.51 -5.24
C ILE A 39 12.87 -20.93 -5.26
N PHE A 40 11.58 -21.11 -4.97
CA PHE A 40 10.92 -22.42 -5.03
C PHE A 40 11.05 -23.03 -6.43
N LEU A 41 10.66 -22.29 -7.47
CA LEU A 41 10.80 -22.76 -8.85
C LEU A 41 12.25 -23.09 -9.20
N ALA A 42 13.22 -22.28 -8.76
CA ALA A 42 14.63 -22.54 -9.03
C ALA A 42 15.14 -23.83 -8.37
N ILE A 43 14.62 -24.22 -7.20
CA ILE A 43 15.03 -25.45 -6.51
C ILE A 43 14.33 -26.69 -7.08
N PHE A 44 13.05 -26.58 -7.42
CA PHE A 44 12.21 -27.73 -7.77
C PHE A 44 11.99 -27.90 -9.28
N ASN A 45 12.33 -26.90 -10.10
CA ASN A 45 12.19 -26.91 -11.55
C ASN A 45 13.53 -26.57 -12.25
N SER A 46 14.67 -26.81 -11.59
CA SER A 46 16.00 -26.84 -12.22
C SER A 46 16.24 -28.17 -12.92
#